data_AF-A0A928MES0-F1
#
_entry.id   AF-A0A928MES0-F1
#
_cell.length_a   1.000
_cell.length_b   1.000
_cell.length_c   1.000
_cell.angle_alpha   90.00
_cell.angle_beta   90.00
_cell.angle_gamma   90.00
#
_symmetry.space_group_name_H-M   'P 1'
#
loop_
_entity.id
_entity.type
_entity.pdbx_description
1 polymer ?
#
loop_
_entity_poly.entity_id
_entity_poly.type
_entity_poly.pdbx_seq_one_letter_code
_entity_poly.pdbx_strand_id
1 'polypeptide(L)' 'MGKTISWKPDPEDMEQADLQSYLQQLRQQLAVLDEQDPEDMDSEEYDVWARKHEALEDDIDDVLDALERFQD' A
#
# COMPACT_ATOMS: atom_id res chain seq x y z
N MET A 1 10.74 25.43 3.43
CA MET A 1 9.95 24.45 2.66
C MET A 1 10.10 23.13 3.40
N GLY A 2 9.09 22.77 4.20
CA GLY A 2 9.15 21.57 5.03
C GLY A 2 9.13 20.36 4.11
N LYS A 3 10.17 19.51 4.19
CA LYS A 3 10.11 18.19 3.58
C LYS A 3 8.94 17.47 4.23
N THR A 4 7.89 17.19 3.47
CA THR A 4 6.93 16.16 3.86
C THR A 4 7.74 14.87 3.87
N ILE A 5 8.25 14.48 5.04
CA ILE A 5 8.77 13.14 5.24
C ILE A 5 7.51 12.28 5.17
N SER A 6 7.25 11.69 4.01
CA SER A 6 6.36 10.53 3.94
C SER A 6 7.07 9.46 4.74
N TRP A 7 6.69 9.28 6.01
CA TRP A 7 7.20 8.19 6.83
C TRP A 7 6.41 6.94 6.43
N LYS A 8 6.68 6.42 5.22
CA LYS A 8 6.36 5.03 4.91
C LYS A 8 7.48 4.19 5.52
N PRO A 9 7.18 3.22 6.39
CA PRO A 9 8.20 2.29 6.85
C PRO A 9 8.79 1.57 5.63
N ASP A 10 10.13 1.45 5.60
CA ASP A 10 10.83 0.71 4.55
C ASP A 10 10.68 -0.80 4.86
N PRO A 11 10.03 -1.59 3.99
CA PRO A 11 9.88 -3.02 4.20
C PRO A 11 11.22 -3.77 4.31
N GLU A 12 12.29 -3.24 3.73
CA GLU A 12 13.61 -3.90 3.78
C GLU A 12 14.21 -3.95 5.19
N ASP A 13 13.82 -3.03 6.07
CA ASP A 13 14.33 -2.89 7.44
C ASP A 13 13.44 -3.58 8.49
N MET A 14 12.33 -4.20 8.07
CA MET A 14 11.34 -4.79 8.98
C MET A 14 11.58 -6.28 9.24
N GLU A 15 11.29 -6.71 10.46
CA GLU A 15 11.29 -8.13 10.83
C GLU A 15 10.05 -8.85 10.24
N GLN A 16 10.14 -10.16 10.03
CA GLN A 16 9.08 -10.95 9.39
C GLN A 16 7.68 -10.76 10.03
N ALA A 17 7.61 -10.69 11.36
CA ALA A 17 6.34 -10.50 12.08
C ALA A 17 5.74 -9.10 11.85
N ASP A 18 6.59 -8.09 11.74
CA ASP A 18 6.18 -6.71 11.46
C ASP A 18 5.74 -6.57 10.00
N LEU A 19 6.43 -7.21 9.06
CA LEU A 19 6.03 -7.30 7.65
C LEU A 19 4.66 -7.96 7.48
N GLN A 20 4.40 -9.07 8.17
CA GLN A 20 3.07 -9.73 8.12
C GLN A 20 1.96 -8.83 8.67
N SER A 21 2.23 -8.14 9.78
CA SER A 21 1.30 -7.19 10.39
C SER A 21 1.05 -5.98 9.49
N TYR A 22 2.09 -5.52 8.79
CA TYR A 22 2.01 -4.40 7.87
C TYR A 22 1.25 -4.77 6.59
N LEU A 23 1.54 -5.93 6.00
CA LEU A 23 0.79 -6.49 4.87
C LEU A 23 -0.70 -6.62 5.17
N GLN A 24 -1.06 -7.07 6.38
CA GLN A 24 -2.46 -7.15 6.78
C GLN A 24 -3.13 -5.76 6.78
N GLN A 25 -2.45 -4.74 7.31
CA GLN A 25 -2.96 -3.38 7.35
C GLN A 25 -3.12 -2.79 5.95
N LEU A 26 -2.16 -3.02 5.05
CA LEU A 26 -2.25 -2.57 3.66
C LEU A 26 -3.41 -3.23 2.92
N ARG A 27 -3.59 -4.56 3.07
CA ARG A 27 -4.73 -5.28 2.47
C ARG A 27 -6.08 -4.82 3.01
N GLN A 28 -6.16 -4.46 4.29
CA GLN A 28 -7.38 -3.90 4.88
C GLN A 28 -7.69 -2.50 4.30
N GLN A 29 -6.67 -1.68 4.09
CA GLN A 29 -6.83 -0.37 3.46
C GLN A 29 -7.25 -0.50 1.99
N LEU A 30 -6.64 -1.42 1.24
CA LEU A 30 -7.01 -1.71 -0.14
C LEU A 30 -8.47 -2.16 -0.24
N ALA A 31 -8.89 -3.13 0.57
CA ALA A 31 -10.29 -3.60 0.58
C ALA A 31 -11.30 -2.49 0.90
N VAL A 32 -10.95 -1.57 1.80
CA VAL A 32 -11.79 -0.40 2.10
C VAL A 32 -11.81 0.59 0.92
N LEU A 33 -10.70 0.71 0.19
CA LEU A 33 -10.61 1.57 -0.99
C LEU A 33 -11.38 0.97 -2.18
N ASP A 34 -11.37 -0.35 -2.36
CA ASP A 34 -12.14 -1.06 -3.39
C ASP A 34 -13.64 -0.80 -3.26
N GLU A 35 -14.16 -0.73 -2.02
CA GLU A 35 -15.56 -0.40 -1.75
C GLU A 35 -15.92 1.07 -2.10
N GLN A 36 -14.92 1.91 -2.35
CA GLN A 36 -15.06 3.33 -2.68
C GLN A 36 -14.78 3.64 -4.17
N ASP A 37 -14.75 2.62 -5.04
CA ASP A 37 -14.57 2.78 -6.49
C ASP A 37 -15.60 3.77 -7.08
N PRO A 38 -15.15 4.90 -7.67
CA PRO A 38 -16.05 5.86 -8.31
C PRO A 38 -16.64 5.29 -9.61
N GLU A 39 -17.97 5.35 -9.75
CA GLU A 39 -18.67 4.83 -10.94
C GLU A 39 -18.25 5.53 -12.26
N ASP A 40 -17.86 6.80 -12.19
CA ASP A 40 -17.42 7.59 -13.35
C ASP A 40 -15.89 7.54 -13.50
N MET A 41 -15.44 6.68 -14.41
CA MET A 41 -14.01 6.45 -14.70
C MET A 41 -13.31 7.65 -15.35
N ASP A 42 -14.05 8.64 -15.86
CA ASP A 42 -13.47 9.86 -16.44
C ASP A 42 -13.42 11.02 -15.43
N SER A 43 -13.82 10.78 -14.17
CA SER A 43 -13.87 11.79 -13.12
C SER A 43 -12.52 12.01 -12.43
N GLU A 44 -12.31 13.23 -11.92
CA GLU A 44 -11.14 13.53 -11.07
C GLU A 44 -11.14 12.69 -9.78
N GLU A 45 -12.32 12.29 -9.30
CA GLU A 45 -12.48 11.41 -8.14
C GLU A 45 -11.91 10.01 -8.42
N TYR A 46 -12.20 9.46 -9.61
CA TYR A 46 -11.59 8.22 -10.09
C TYR A 46 -10.07 8.35 -10.23
N ASP A 47 -9.56 9.44 -10.81
CA ASP A 47 -8.10 9.67 -10.91
C ASP A 47 -7.41 9.72 -9.54
N VAL A 48 -8.07 10.25 -8.51
CA VAL A 48 -7.54 10.28 -7.14
C VAL A 48 -7.63 8.89 -6.49
N TRP A 49 -8.74 8.18 -6.68
CA TRP A 49 -8.92 6.82 -6.19
C TRP A 49 -7.88 5.87 -6.80
N ALA A 50 -7.73 5.89 -8.14
CA ALA A 50 -6.81 5.03 -8.88
C ALA A 50 -5.36 5.23 -8.44
N ARG A 51 -4.91 6.48 -8.24
CA ARG A 51 -3.57 6.77 -7.72
C ARG A 51 -3.33 6.25 -6.30
N LYS A 52 -4.36 6.25 -5.45
CA LYS A 52 -4.26 5.68 -4.10
C LYS A 52 -4.26 4.15 -4.14
N HIS A 53 -5.03 3.56 -5.05
CA HIS A 53 -5.09 2.13 -5.26
C HIS A 53 -3.74 1.61 -5.77
N GLU A 54 -3.20 2.23 -6.82
CA GLU A 54 -1.86 1.94 -7.36
C GLU A 54 -0.78 2.04 -6.29
N ALA A 55 -0.78 3.12 -5.50
CA ALA A 55 0.20 3.27 -4.42
C ALA A 55 0.08 2.18 -3.34
N LEU A 56 -1.13 1.72 -3.01
CA LEU A 56 -1.31 0.63 -2.06
C LEU A 56 -0.91 -0.73 -2.64
N GLU A 57 -1.13 -0.96 -3.93
CA GLU A 57 -0.67 -2.17 -4.62
C GLU A 57 0.86 -2.23 -4.67
N ASP A 58 1.51 -1.13 -5.05
CA ASP A 58 2.98 -1.00 -5.01
C ASP A 58 3.52 -1.27 -3.59
N ASP A 59 2.88 -0.70 -2.56
CA ASP A 59 3.26 -0.93 -1.17
C ASP A 59 3.10 -2.39 -0.73
N ILE A 60 2.08 -3.08 -1.24
CA ILE A 60 1.83 -4.50 -0.94
C ILE A 60 2.89 -5.37 -1.60
N ASP A 61 3.22 -5.09 -2.86
CA ASP A 61 4.22 -5.83 -3.62
C ASP A 61 5.61 -5.68 -2.97
N ASP A 62 6.01 -4.47 -2.57
CA ASP A 62 7.25 -4.23 -1.82
C ASP A 62 7.36 -5.11 -0.56
N VAL A 63 6.25 -5.24 0.19
CA VAL A 63 6.20 -6.04 1.43
C VAL A 63 6.21 -7.53 1.14
N LEU A 64 5.57 -7.98 0.07
CA LEU A 64 5.61 -9.37 -0.37
C LEU A 64 7.03 -9.76 -0.77
N ASP A 65 7.71 -8.93 -1.58
CA ASP A 65 9.11 -9.11 -1.98
C ASP A 65 10.04 -9.17 -0.76
N ALA A 66 9.80 -8.36 0.28
CA ALA A 66 10.55 -8.43 1.53
C ALA A 66 10.29 -9.73 2.31
N LEU A 67 9.04 -10.22 2.33
CA LEU A 67 8.66 -11.47 3.01
C LEU A 67 9.26 -12.71 2.34
N GLU A 68 9.49 -12.70 1.02
CA GLU A 68 10.14 -13.80 0.31
C GLU A 68 11.53 -14.12 0.88
N ARG A 69 12.24 -13.12 1.43
CA ARG A 69 13.56 -13.26 2.05
C ARG A 69 13.59 -14.18 3.28
N PHE A 70 12.44 -14.43 3.89
CA PHE A 70 12.32 -15.26 5.11
C PHE A 70 11.78 -16.67 4.83
N GLN A 71 11.61 -17.06 3.57
CA GLN A 71 11.02 -18.34 3.16
C GLN A 71 12.06 -19.42 2.75
N ASP A 72 13.35 -19.18 3.01
CA ASP A 72 14.47 -20.12 2.79
C ASP A 72 14.49 -21.33 3.77
#